data_AF-B4Q0E7-F1
#
_entry.id   AF-B4Q0E7-F1
#
_cell.length_a   1.000
_cell.length_b   1.000
_cell.length_c   1.000
_cell.angle_alpha   90.00
_cell.angle_beta   90.00
_cell.angle_gamma   90.00
#
_symmetry.space_group_name_H-M   'P 1'
#
loop_
_entity.id
_entity.type
_entity.pdbx_description
1 polymer ?
#
loop_
_entity_poly.entity_id
_entity_poly.type
_entity_poly.pdbx_seq_one_letter_code
_entity_poly.pdbx_strand_id
1 'polypeptide(L)'
;MWIANESTICALMPLVIWATWQLCLLPGTDAKHLAIRSLDPQTKIDSETQPLAHVVHSSNTRDESGAHSAAVHRRERRQLSDWLIAPNTRWCGRGNLANGTYNDLGGASKADKCCRKHDHCKMWIDGMSNRYDLFNYRPYTLSHCSCDLRFRTCLKMAGDEDANAIGKLFFNVVQTQCFGLKTETVCVQRGGSGKESEPCLKEEVRHKAFLRDNKRF
;
A
#
# COMPACT_ATOMS: atom_id res chain seq x y z
N MET A 1 -27.18 42.53 -34.44
CA MET A 1 -28.49 42.07 -34.97
C MET A 1 -28.19 41.45 -36.32
N TRP A 2 -28.20 40.13 -36.54
CA TRP A 2 -29.08 39.08 -36.05
C TRP A 2 -28.33 37.77 -35.83
N ILE A 3 -28.89 36.97 -34.93
CA ILE A 3 -28.55 35.58 -34.61
C ILE A 3 -29.05 34.67 -35.73
N ALA A 4 -28.32 33.61 -36.05
CA ALA A 4 -28.91 32.35 -36.48
C ALA A 4 -28.04 31.17 -36.00
N ASN A 5 -28.63 30.40 -35.10
CA ASN A 5 -28.21 29.09 -34.61
C ASN A 5 -28.91 28.00 -35.45
N GLU A 6 -28.55 26.76 -35.18
CA GLU A 6 -29.23 25.50 -35.51
C GLU A 6 -28.84 24.76 -36.78
N SER A 7 -28.07 23.69 -36.55
CA SER A 7 -28.62 22.33 -36.62
C SER A 7 -29.44 22.02 -37.87
N THR A 8 -28.76 21.84 -39.00
CA THR A 8 -29.34 21.14 -40.16
C THR A 8 -28.27 20.35 -40.90
N ILE A 9 -27.79 19.26 -40.29
CA ILE A 9 -27.21 18.15 -41.05
C ILE A 9 -27.82 16.88 -40.50
N CYS A 10 -29.03 16.58 -40.98
CA CYS A 10 -29.65 15.27 -40.89
C CYS A 10 -29.65 14.67 -42.30
N ALA A 11 -29.51 13.35 -42.34
CA ALA A 11 -29.56 12.47 -43.50
C ALA A 11 -28.29 12.43 -44.36
N LEU A 12 -27.52 11.35 -44.24
CA LEU A 12 -27.50 10.25 -45.21
C LEU A 12 -26.67 9.07 -44.64
N MET A 13 -27.16 7.84 -44.83
CA MET A 13 -26.51 6.52 -44.62
C MET A 13 -26.77 5.82 -43.27
N PRO A 14 -26.89 4.48 -43.22
CA PRO A 14 -28.13 3.76 -43.51
C PRO A 14 -28.60 2.84 -42.34
N LEU A 15 -29.87 2.49 -42.41
CA LEU A 15 -30.62 1.59 -41.53
C LEU A 15 -30.05 0.15 -41.52
N VAL A 16 -29.18 -0.20 -40.57
CA VAL A 16 -29.07 -1.59 -40.09
C VAL A 16 -28.64 -1.56 -38.61
N ILE A 17 -29.31 -2.35 -37.78
CA ILE A 17 -29.02 -2.65 -36.36
C ILE A 17 -29.57 -1.63 -35.32
N TRP A 18 -30.88 -1.41 -35.33
CA TRP A 18 -31.66 -1.03 -34.14
C TRP A 18 -32.46 -2.25 -33.65
N ALA A 19 -31.77 -3.30 -33.22
CA ALA A 19 -32.43 -4.50 -32.71
C ALA A 19 -31.57 -5.27 -31.70
N THR A 20 -31.28 -4.66 -30.54
CA THR A 20 -30.96 -5.41 -29.29
C THR A 20 -31.22 -4.61 -27.99
N TRP A 21 -31.96 -3.50 -28.03
CA TRP A 21 -32.36 -2.76 -26.81
C TRP A 21 -33.85 -3.00 -26.49
N GLN A 22 -34.19 -4.24 -26.13
CA GLN A 22 -35.38 -4.55 -25.33
C GLN A 22 -35.37 -6.04 -24.97
N LEU A 23 -34.85 -6.37 -23.79
CA LEU A 23 -35.27 -7.50 -22.94
C LEU A 23 -34.40 -7.53 -21.68
N CYS A 24 -35.04 -7.17 -20.56
CA CYS A 24 -34.84 -7.67 -19.18
C CYS A 24 -35.05 -6.56 -18.14
N LEU A 25 -36.31 -6.16 -17.97
CA LEU A 25 -36.84 -5.73 -16.68
C LEU A 25 -37.94 -6.72 -16.29
N LEU A 26 -37.68 -7.55 -15.29
CA LEU A 26 -38.72 -8.11 -14.42
C LEU A 26 -38.19 -8.16 -12.97
N PRO A 27 -38.99 -7.74 -11.98
CA PRO A 27 -38.67 -7.84 -10.56
C PRO A 27 -39.07 -9.21 -10.01
N GLY A 28 -38.29 -9.76 -9.08
CA GLY A 28 -38.57 -11.04 -8.42
C GLY A 28 -38.05 -11.05 -6.99
N THR A 29 -38.95 -11.34 -6.07
CA THR A 29 -38.88 -11.25 -4.60
C THR A 29 -38.14 -12.41 -3.91
N ASP A 30 -37.67 -12.11 -2.70
CA ASP A 30 -37.45 -12.99 -1.53
C ASP A 30 -36.47 -14.17 -1.61
N ALA A 31 -35.29 -13.96 -1.01
CA ALA A 31 -34.38 -15.03 -0.59
C ALA A 31 -34.64 -15.40 0.88
N LYS A 32 -35.32 -16.53 1.09
CA LYS A 32 -35.38 -17.22 2.39
C LYS A 32 -34.05 -17.94 2.64
N HIS A 33 -33.41 -17.61 3.76
CA HIS A 33 -32.19 -18.24 4.26
C HIS A 33 -32.54 -19.62 4.86
N LEU A 34 -32.02 -20.71 4.29
CA LEU A 34 -32.02 -22.05 4.89
C LEU A 34 -30.58 -22.41 5.27
N ALA A 35 -30.38 -22.63 6.56
CA ALA A 35 -29.14 -23.10 7.15
C ALA A 35 -28.88 -24.56 6.75
N ILE A 36 -27.64 -24.87 6.34
CA ILE A 36 -27.17 -26.25 6.21
C ILE A 36 -25.95 -26.43 7.11
N ARG A 37 -26.09 -27.43 7.98
CA ARG A 37 -25.15 -27.95 8.98
C ARG A 37 -23.86 -28.49 8.35
N SER A 38 -22.80 -28.46 9.17
CA SER A 38 -21.52 -29.15 8.97
C SER A 38 -21.69 -30.59 8.50
N LEU A 39 -20.81 -30.99 7.59
CA LEU A 39 -20.32 -32.37 7.52
C LEU A 39 -18.79 -32.33 7.50
N ASP A 40 -18.18 -32.87 8.56
CA ASP A 40 -16.83 -33.42 8.54
C ASP A 40 -16.76 -34.59 7.55
N PRO A 41 -15.59 -34.86 6.97
CA PRO A 41 -15.12 -36.23 7.01
C PRO A 41 -13.64 -36.33 7.36
N GLN A 42 -13.39 -36.95 8.50
CA GLN A 42 -12.11 -37.55 8.87
C GLN A 42 -12.02 -38.94 8.20
N THR A 43 -11.10 -39.13 7.26
CA THR A 43 -10.59 -40.47 6.92
C THR A 43 -9.11 -40.38 6.60
N LYS A 44 -8.30 -40.96 7.49
CA LYS A 44 -6.85 -41.14 7.38
C LYS A 44 -6.61 -42.62 7.15
N ILE A 45 -6.09 -42.99 6.00
CA ILE A 45 -5.46 -44.29 5.74
C ILE A 45 -4.11 -43.92 5.16
N ASP A 46 -3.01 -44.23 5.83
CA ASP A 46 -1.71 -44.32 5.16
C ASP A 46 -0.84 -45.37 5.83
N SER A 47 -0.30 -46.20 4.92
CA SER A 47 0.56 -47.34 5.10
C SER A 47 1.97 -46.94 5.53
N GLU A 48 2.57 -47.83 6.29
CA GLU A 48 3.97 -47.92 6.72
C GLU A 48 4.96 -47.76 5.55
N THR A 49 6.07 -47.03 5.77
CA THR A 49 7.48 -47.49 5.58
C THR A 49 8.46 -46.36 6.01
N GLN A 50 9.43 -46.73 6.85
CA GLN A 50 10.54 -45.94 7.41
C GLN A 50 11.81 -46.07 6.53
N PRO A 51 12.85 -45.20 6.64
CA PRO A 51 13.82 -45.38 7.74
C PRO A 51 14.56 -44.11 8.29
N LEU A 52 15.00 -44.27 9.56
CA LEU A 52 16.24 -43.82 10.26
C LEU A 52 16.80 -42.40 10.02
N ALA A 53 17.27 -41.60 10.99
CA ALA A 53 17.61 -41.67 12.43
C ALA A 53 17.66 -40.17 12.89
N HIS A 54 17.59 -39.73 14.15
CA HIS A 54 18.19 -40.15 15.41
C HIS A 54 17.36 -39.56 16.57
N VAL A 55 17.29 -40.31 17.66
CA VAL A 55 16.49 -40.08 18.88
C VAL A 55 17.17 -39.08 19.82
N VAL A 56 16.40 -38.14 20.38
CA VAL A 56 16.48 -37.77 21.82
C VAL A 56 15.07 -37.67 22.39
N HIS A 57 14.86 -38.42 23.46
CA HIS A 57 13.68 -38.49 24.33
C HIS A 57 13.51 -37.19 25.15
N SER A 58 12.29 -36.67 25.32
CA SER A 58 11.48 -36.96 26.52
C SER A 58 10.23 -36.06 26.61
N SER A 59 9.16 -36.69 27.06
CA SER A 59 7.78 -36.26 27.34
C SER A 59 7.61 -35.03 28.24
N ASN A 60 6.61 -34.17 27.98
CA ASN A 60 5.30 -34.18 28.65
C ASN A 60 4.43 -32.99 28.21
N THR A 61 3.14 -33.25 28.01
CA THR A 61 2.10 -32.31 27.55
C THR A 61 1.76 -31.21 28.56
N ARG A 62 1.72 -29.95 28.13
CA ARG A 62 0.81 -28.90 28.66
C ARG A 62 0.38 -27.96 27.53
N ASP A 63 -0.93 -27.70 27.46
CA ASP A 63 -1.61 -26.84 26.51
C ASP A 63 -1.07 -25.40 26.45
N GLU A 64 -0.45 -25.01 25.33
CA GLU A 64 -0.21 -23.61 24.93
C GLU A 64 -0.30 -23.46 23.39
N SER A 65 -1.34 -24.02 22.78
CA SER A 65 -1.51 -24.13 21.33
C SER A 65 -1.86 -22.82 20.60
N GLY A 66 -2.17 -21.73 21.32
CA GLY A 66 -2.46 -20.41 20.74
C GLY A 66 -1.23 -19.51 20.52
N ALA A 67 -0.27 -19.52 21.45
CA ALA A 67 0.90 -18.63 21.41
C ALA A 67 1.98 -19.13 20.44
N HIS A 68 2.15 -20.44 20.33
CA HIS A 68 3.17 -21.08 19.50
C HIS A 68 2.94 -20.85 17.99
N SER A 69 1.70 -20.99 17.52
CA SER A 69 1.35 -20.74 16.11
C SER A 69 1.52 -19.27 15.70
N ALA A 70 1.13 -18.33 16.58
CA ALA A 70 1.37 -16.90 16.36
C ALA A 70 2.87 -16.55 16.31
N ALA A 71 3.68 -17.19 17.17
CA ALA A 71 5.13 -16.99 17.18
C ALA A 71 5.82 -17.57 15.93
N VAL A 72 5.38 -18.73 15.44
CA VAL A 72 5.89 -19.36 14.20
C VAL A 72 5.53 -18.53 12.97
N HIS A 73 4.26 -18.12 12.81
CA HIS A 73 3.85 -17.24 11.72
C HIS A 73 4.54 -15.87 11.77
N ARG A 74 4.80 -15.33 12.98
CA ARG A 74 5.59 -14.09 13.14
C ARG A 74 7.05 -14.28 12.73
N ARG A 75 7.66 -15.43 13.02
CA ARG A 75 9.04 -15.75 12.63
C ARG A 75 9.18 -15.98 11.13
N GLU A 76 8.18 -16.58 10.49
CA GLU A 76 8.12 -16.76 9.03
C GLU A 76 7.88 -15.43 8.30
N ARG A 77 6.95 -14.58 8.80
CA ARG A 77 6.73 -13.22 8.27
C ARG A 77 7.98 -12.36 8.38
N ARG A 78 8.76 -12.50 9.47
CA ARG A 78 10.05 -11.82 9.64
C ARG A 78 11.06 -12.26 8.57
N GLN A 79 11.24 -13.56 8.38
CA GLN A 79 12.16 -14.08 7.35
C GLN A 79 11.79 -13.60 5.93
N LEU A 80 10.49 -13.49 5.62
CA LEU A 80 10.03 -12.92 4.36
C LEU A 80 10.24 -11.40 4.26
N SER A 81 10.12 -10.65 5.37
CA SER A 81 10.44 -9.21 5.37
C SER A 81 11.94 -8.93 5.26
N ASP A 82 12.78 -9.84 5.74
CA ASP A 82 14.25 -9.71 5.66
C ASP A 82 14.73 -9.75 4.21
N TRP A 83 14.03 -10.46 3.31
CA TRP A 83 14.29 -10.45 1.87
C TRP A 83 14.04 -9.07 1.22
N LEU A 84 13.20 -8.24 1.84
CA LEU A 84 12.88 -6.90 1.35
C LEU A 84 13.85 -5.84 1.86
N ILE A 85 14.92 -6.23 2.57
CA ILE A 85 15.98 -5.35 3.07
C ILE A 85 17.25 -5.59 2.26
N ALA A 86 17.88 -4.51 1.82
CA ALA A 86 19.08 -4.59 1.00
C ALA A 86 20.20 -5.36 1.73
N PRO A 87 20.97 -6.20 1.01
CA PRO A 87 22.03 -6.99 1.63
C PRO A 87 23.02 -6.08 2.35
N ASN A 88 23.56 -6.57 3.46
CA ASN A 88 24.55 -5.85 4.27
C ASN A 88 24.04 -4.50 4.86
N THR A 89 22.73 -4.28 4.91
CA THR A 89 22.08 -3.13 5.55
C THR A 89 21.11 -3.60 6.65
N ARG A 90 20.74 -2.68 7.55
CA ARG A 90 19.71 -2.92 8.57
C ARG A 90 18.44 -2.11 8.34
N TRP A 91 18.52 -1.01 7.60
CA TRP A 91 17.45 -0.02 7.44
C TRP A 91 16.98 0.18 6.00
N CYS A 92 17.69 -0.34 5.00
CA CYS A 92 17.32 -0.11 3.60
C CYS A 92 16.28 -1.12 3.09
N GLY A 93 15.03 -0.96 3.50
CA GLY A 93 13.94 -1.84 3.02
C GLY A 93 12.62 -1.65 3.74
N ARG A 94 11.73 -2.64 3.66
CA ARG A 94 10.46 -2.61 4.38
C ARG A 94 10.68 -3.00 5.85
N GLY A 95 10.58 -2.02 6.75
CA GLY A 95 10.90 -2.23 8.16
C GLY A 95 12.41 -2.11 8.40
N ASN A 96 12.93 -2.75 9.46
CA ASN A 96 14.37 -2.77 9.72
C ASN A 96 14.79 -4.03 10.50
N LEU A 97 16.06 -4.42 10.35
CA LEU A 97 16.73 -5.51 11.08
C LEU A 97 17.59 -4.98 12.24
N ALA A 98 17.42 -3.72 12.61
CA ALA A 98 18.13 -3.15 13.73
C ALA A 98 17.66 -3.82 15.02
N ASN A 99 18.60 -4.27 15.86
CA ASN A 99 18.33 -4.94 17.13
C ASN A 99 17.83 -3.97 18.21
N GLY A 100 16.82 -3.15 17.89
CA GLY A 100 16.22 -2.17 18.78
C GLY A 100 17.08 -0.93 19.06
N THR A 101 18.25 -0.80 18.42
CA THR A 101 19.14 0.36 18.61
C THR A 101 19.25 1.19 17.34
N TYR A 102 19.17 2.51 17.50
CA TYR A 102 19.24 3.44 16.37
C TYR A 102 20.56 3.37 15.61
N ASN A 103 21.67 3.04 16.28
CA ASN A 103 23.01 3.01 15.68
C ASN A 103 23.45 1.60 15.23
N ASP A 104 22.57 0.59 15.28
CA ASP A 104 22.85 -0.71 14.66
C ASP A 104 22.79 -0.55 13.14
N LEU A 105 23.97 -0.57 12.52
CA LEU A 105 24.16 -0.38 11.08
C LEU A 105 24.84 -1.62 10.51
N GLY A 106 24.48 -1.97 9.28
CA GLY A 106 25.14 -3.02 8.51
C GLY A 106 26.51 -2.59 7.98
N GLY A 107 27.20 -3.50 7.28
CA GLY A 107 28.51 -3.23 6.70
C GLY A 107 28.48 -2.14 5.63
N ALA A 108 27.36 -1.99 4.91
CA ALA A 108 27.10 -0.88 3.98
C ALA A 108 26.71 0.41 4.74
N SER A 109 27.49 0.74 5.78
CA SER A 109 27.10 1.67 6.84
C SER A 109 26.79 3.10 6.37
N LYS A 110 27.41 3.56 5.27
CA LYS A 110 27.11 4.89 4.70
C LYS A 110 25.73 4.93 4.07
N ALA A 111 25.40 3.96 3.22
CA ALA A 111 24.08 3.82 2.63
C ALA A 111 23.01 3.57 3.71
N ASP A 112 23.32 2.71 4.67
CA ASP A 112 22.41 2.33 5.75
C ASP A 112 22.05 3.52 6.66
N LYS A 113 23.00 4.43 6.93
CA LYS A 113 22.73 5.70 7.61
C LYS A 113 21.72 6.56 6.84
N CYS A 114 21.79 6.57 5.51
CA CYS A 114 20.86 7.32 4.67
C CYS A 114 19.44 6.73 4.75
N CYS A 115 19.31 5.41 4.67
CA CYS A 115 18.03 4.71 4.79
C CYS A 115 17.42 4.90 6.18
N ARG A 116 18.20 4.69 7.25
CA ARG A 116 17.78 4.96 8.62
C ARG A 116 17.23 6.38 8.77
N LYS A 117 17.91 7.37 8.19
CA LYS A 117 17.45 8.76 8.28
C LYS A 117 16.14 9.00 7.52
N HIS A 118 15.95 8.30 6.41
CA HIS A 118 14.74 8.34 5.58
C HIS A 118 13.55 7.67 6.28
N ASP A 119 13.75 6.50 6.91
CA ASP A 119 12.73 5.80 7.70
C ASP A 119 12.16 6.64 8.84
N HIS A 120 12.98 7.54 9.39
CA HIS A 120 12.57 8.48 10.45
C HIS A 120 12.03 9.80 9.90
N CYS A 121 11.46 9.81 8.69
CA CYS A 121 10.76 10.97 8.16
C CYS A 121 9.55 11.32 9.05
N LYS A 122 9.40 12.59 9.42
CA LYS A 122 8.29 13.04 10.29
C LYS A 122 6.92 13.02 9.61
N MET A 123 6.91 12.98 8.29
CA MET A 123 5.70 13.04 7.47
C MET A 123 5.71 11.89 6.48
N TRP A 124 4.84 10.92 6.72
CA TRP A 124 4.69 9.74 5.90
C TRP A 124 3.21 9.38 5.76
N ILE A 125 2.87 8.59 4.74
CA ILE A 125 1.56 7.96 4.56
C ILE A 125 1.82 6.47 4.36
N ASP A 126 1.33 5.64 5.28
CA ASP A 126 1.56 4.19 5.22
C ASP A 126 0.91 3.59 3.96
N GLY A 127 1.47 2.47 3.48
CA GLY A 127 0.87 1.72 2.38
C GLY A 127 -0.54 1.25 2.74
N MET A 128 -1.46 1.32 1.79
CA MET A 128 -2.88 0.96 1.98
C MET A 128 -3.56 1.71 3.14
N SER A 129 -3.23 2.98 3.34
CA SER A 129 -3.79 3.81 4.40
C SER A 129 -4.19 5.21 3.91
N ASN A 130 -5.00 5.91 4.69
CA ASN A 130 -5.38 7.30 4.43
C ASN A 130 -4.66 8.25 5.41
N ARG A 131 -4.08 9.32 4.89
CA ARG A 131 -3.58 10.45 5.71
C ARG A 131 -3.51 11.71 4.83
N TYR A 132 -3.69 12.89 5.44
CA TYR A 132 -3.66 14.18 4.74
C TYR A 132 -4.64 14.24 3.55
N ASP A 133 -5.85 13.73 3.73
CA ASP A 133 -6.89 13.65 2.69
C ASP A 133 -6.43 12.96 1.39
N LEU A 134 -5.52 11.98 1.50
CA LEU A 134 -5.04 11.14 0.41
C LEU A 134 -4.94 9.68 0.84
N PHE A 135 -5.61 8.80 0.09
CA PHE A 135 -5.47 7.35 0.25
C PHE A 135 -4.28 6.83 -0.58
N ASN A 136 -3.33 6.19 0.09
CA ASN A 136 -2.17 5.58 -0.54
C ASN A 136 -2.48 4.15 -1.00
N TYR A 137 -2.87 3.98 -2.26
CA TYR A 137 -3.10 2.66 -2.87
C TYR A 137 -1.83 1.82 -3.09
N ARG A 138 -0.64 2.37 -2.83
CA ARG A 138 0.61 1.65 -3.04
C ARG A 138 0.88 0.71 -1.87
N PRO A 139 1.53 -0.44 -2.11
CA PRO A 139 1.89 -1.36 -1.05
C PRO A 139 3.07 -0.85 -0.20
N TYR A 140 3.62 0.34 -0.48
CA TYR A 140 4.75 0.93 0.24
C TYR A 140 4.39 2.30 0.83
N THR A 141 5.14 2.71 1.85
CA THR A 141 4.99 4.00 2.52
C THR A 141 5.44 5.13 1.59
N LEU A 142 4.62 6.17 1.48
CA LEU A 142 4.99 7.43 0.85
C LEU A 142 5.61 8.35 1.89
N SER A 143 6.74 8.96 1.55
CA SER A 143 7.41 9.95 2.37
C SER A 143 7.24 11.34 1.78
N HIS A 144 7.38 12.38 2.60
CA HIS A 144 7.32 13.75 2.08
C HIS A 144 8.47 14.00 1.11
N CYS A 145 8.25 14.77 0.03
CA CYS A 145 9.25 15.00 -1.01
C CYS A 145 10.57 15.60 -0.51
N SER A 146 10.56 16.33 0.61
CA SER A 146 11.80 16.81 1.23
C SER A 146 12.63 15.69 1.87
N CYS A 147 12.01 14.63 2.39
CA CYS A 147 12.70 13.45 2.90
C CYS A 147 13.35 12.67 1.76
N ASP A 148 12.64 12.44 0.66
CA ASP A 148 13.16 11.73 -0.51
C ASP A 148 14.29 12.50 -1.20
N LEU A 149 14.19 13.84 -1.28
CA LEU A 149 15.27 14.69 -1.79
C LEU A 149 16.54 14.58 -0.93
N ARG A 150 16.39 14.62 0.40
CA ARG A 150 17.51 14.46 1.33
C ARG A 150 18.11 13.07 1.27
N PHE A 151 17.27 12.05 1.12
CA PHE A 151 17.69 10.67 0.97
C PHE A 151 18.53 10.49 -0.30
N ARG A 152 18.03 10.98 -1.45
CA ARG A 152 18.77 11.01 -2.71
C ARG A 152 20.13 11.70 -2.56
N THR A 153 20.14 12.86 -1.92
CA THR A 153 21.37 13.65 -1.72
C THR A 153 22.36 12.91 -0.82
N CYS A 154 21.87 12.31 0.27
CA CYS A 154 22.69 11.50 1.18
C CYS A 154 23.37 10.34 0.46
N LEU A 155 22.61 9.57 -0.34
CA LEU A 155 23.15 8.46 -1.11
C LEU A 155 24.18 8.91 -2.15
N LYS A 156 23.95 10.04 -2.84
CA LYS A 156 24.94 10.62 -3.76
C LYS A 156 26.22 11.06 -3.07
N MET A 157 26.13 11.61 -1.86
CA MET A 157 27.30 12.02 -1.08
C MET A 157 28.04 10.83 -0.47
N ALA A 158 27.35 9.73 -0.15
CA ALA A 158 27.99 8.50 0.31
C ALA A 158 28.93 7.92 -0.76
N GLY A 159 28.47 7.93 -2.01
CA GLY A 159 29.28 7.73 -3.21
C GLY A 159 29.88 6.33 -3.40
N ASP A 160 29.53 5.36 -2.56
CA ASP A 160 29.95 3.96 -2.68
C ASP A 160 29.00 3.14 -3.57
N GLU A 161 29.42 1.92 -3.91
CA GLU A 161 28.66 1.02 -4.78
C GLU A 161 27.27 0.70 -4.19
N ASP A 162 27.22 0.41 -2.89
CA ASP A 162 25.97 0.10 -2.17
C ASP A 162 24.98 1.27 -2.22
N ALA A 163 25.41 2.50 -1.92
CA ALA A 163 24.56 3.68 -1.97
C ALA A 163 24.06 3.97 -3.40
N ASN A 164 24.91 3.74 -4.40
CA ASN A 164 24.54 3.90 -5.80
C ASN A 164 23.52 2.86 -6.25
N ALA A 165 23.67 1.60 -5.82
CA ALA A 165 22.71 0.54 -6.10
C ALA A 165 21.35 0.81 -5.46
N ILE A 166 21.33 1.16 -4.17
CA ILE A 166 20.11 1.53 -3.44
C ILE A 166 19.43 2.75 -4.08
N GLY A 167 20.20 3.77 -4.45
CA GLY A 167 19.70 4.95 -5.13
C GLY A 167 19.03 4.62 -6.46
N LYS A 168 19.71 3.86 -7.33
CA LYS A 168 19.14 3.42 -8.61
C LYS A 168 17.88 2.57 -8.41
N LEU A 169 17.90 1.65 -7.46
CA LEU A 169 16.74 0.81 -7.15
C LEU A 169 15.54 1.66 -6.73
N PHE A 170 15.70 2.57 -5.77
CA PHE A 170 14.61 3.39 -5.25
C PHE A 170 14.07 4.39 -6.27
N PHE A 171 14.94 5.18 -6.90
CA PHE A 171 14.53 6.32 -7.73
C PHE A 171 14.37 6.01 -9.22
N ASN A 172 15.02 4.97 -9.74
CA ASN A 172 15.02 4.68 -11.18
C ASN A 172 14.23 3.41 -11.53
N VAL A 173 14.33 2.36 -10.69
CA VAL A 173 13.68 1.06 -10.93
C VAL A 173 12.28 1.01 -10.32
N VAL A 174 12.17 1.20 -9.00
CA VAL A 174 10.86 1.19 -8.30
C VAL A 174 10.07 2.46 -8.59
N GLN A 175 10.77 3.57 -8.84
CA GLN A 175 10.17 4.87 -9.15
C GLN A 175 9.12 5.27 -8.09
N THR A 176 9.52 5.14 -6.83
CA THR A 176 8.68 5.57 -5.71
C THR A 176 8.28 7.04 -5.91
N GLN A 177 7.04 7.37 -5.60
CA GLN A 177 6.60 8.77 -5.54
C GLN A 177 6.76 9.28 -4.11
N CYS A 178 6.78 10.59 -3.99
CA CYS A 178 6.68 11.31 -2.74
C CYS A 178 5.39 12.12 -2.72
N PHE A 179 5.06 12.71 -1.57
CA PHE A 179 3.96 13.67 -1.49
C PHE A 179 4.43 15.05 -1.02
N GLY A 180 3.78 16.10 -1.52
CA GLY A 180 3.80 17.44 -0.94
C GLY A 180 2.51 17.71 -0.19
N LEU A 181 2.52 18.69 0.71
CA LEU A 181 1.32 19.20 1.36
C LEU A 181 0.95 20.55 0.76
N LYS A 182 -0.33 20.71 0.43
CA LYS A 182 -0.93 21.97 0.02
C LYS A 182 -2.00 22.36 1.03
N THR A 183 -1.98 23.61 1.45
CA THR A 183 -3.01 24.17 2.32
C THR A 183 -4.18 24.61 1.46
N GLU A 184 -5.38 24.13 1.78
CA GLU A 184 -6.62 24.45 1.09
C GLU A 184 -7.68 24.86 2.11
N THR A 185 -8.40 25.95 1.83
CA THR A 185 -9.57 26.34 2.61
C THR A 185 -10.76 25.60 2.05
N VAL A 186 -11.40 24.76 2.86
CA VAL A 186 -12.57 23.99 2.47
C VAL A 186 -13.80 24.49 3.20
N CYS A 187 -14.93 24.50 2.50
CA CYS A 187 -16.21 24.76 3.12
C CYS A 187 -16.68 23.53 3.89
N VAL A 188 -16.86 23.65 5.21
CA VAL A 188 -17.36 22.55 6.05
C VAL A 188 -18.86 22.66 6.32
N GLN A 189 -19.44 23.85 6.12
CA GLN A 189 -20.87 24.08 6.30
C GLN A 189 -21.39 25.08 5.28
N ARG A 190 -22.42 24.68 4.54
CA ARG A 190 -23.11 25.51 3.56
C ARG A 190 -24.49 25.93 4.06
N GLY A 191 -24.95 27.07 3.58
CA GLY A 191 -26.30 27.56 3.85
C GLY A 191 -27.39 26.84 3.07
N GLY A 192 -28.64 27.12 3.43
CA GLY A 192 -29.81 26.63 2.72
C GLY A 192 -29.89 25.10 2.65
N SER A 193 -29.94 24.59 1.41
CA SER A 193 -30.05 23.16 1.09
C SER A 193 -28.71 22.40 1.07
N GLY A 194 -27.57 23.07 1.31
CA GLY A 194 -26.26 22.44 1.35
C GLY A 194 -25.59 22.17 -0.02
N LYS A 195 -26.15 22.71 -1.11
CA LYS A 195 -25.59 22.59 -2.47
C LYS A 195 -24.30 23.39 -2.64
N GLU A 196 -23.42 22.95 -3.55
CA GLU A 196 -22.15 23.63 -3.87
C GLU A 196 -22.34 25.11 -4.26
N SER A 197 -23.49 25.44 -4.87
CA SER A 197 -23.86 26.80 -5.28
C SER A 197 -24.27 27.74 -4.14
N GLU A 198 -24.52 27.21 -2.94
CA GLU A 198 -24.92 27.99 -1.77
C GLU A 198 -23.71 28.62 -1.07
N PRO A 199 -23.89 29.76 -0.37
CA PRO A 199 -22.80 30.41 0.34
C PRO A 199 -22.22 29.49 1.42
N CYS A 200 -20.89 29.52 1.56
CA CYS A 200 -20.21 28.86 2.64
C CYS A 200 -20.39 29.65 3.94
N LEU A 201 -20.94 29.01 4.97
CA LEU A 201 -21.14 29.62 6.29
C LEU A 201 -19.93 29.41 7.20
N LYS A 202 -19.20 28.31 7.00
CA LYS A 202 -18.02 27.97 7.80
C LYS A 202 -16.95 27.32 6.93
N GLU A 203 -15.77 27.92 6.99
CA GLU A 203 -14.57 27.44 6.33
C GLU A 203 -13.59 26.82 7.34
N GLU A 204 -12.82 25.84 6.88
CA GLU A 204 -11.75 25.20 7.63
C GLU A 204 -10.50 25.10 6.74
N VAL A 205 -9.33 25.38 7.31
CA VAL A 205 -8.06 25.19 6.63
C VAL A 205 -7.62 23.73 6.78
N ARG A 206 -7.43 23.03 5.66
CA ARG A 206 -6.95 21.65 5.63
C ARG A 206 -5.62 21.53 4.90
N HIS A 207 -4.84 20.52 5.29
CA HIS A 207 -3.60 20.14 4.62
C HIS A 207 -3.86 18.90 3.78
N LYS A 208 -3.91 19.08 2.47
CA LYS A 208 -4.14 18.00 1.51
C LYS A 208 -2.82 17.57 0.87
N ALA A 209 -2.56 16.27 0.86
CA ALA A 209 -1.42 15.71 0.17
C ALA A 209 -1.66 15.64 -1.35
N PHE A 210 -0.61 15.86 -2.11
CA PHE A 210 -0.57 15.65 -3.55
C PHE A 210 0.69 14.88 -3.94
N LEU A 211 0.56 13.94 -4.87
CA LEU A 211 1.66 13.07 -5.29
C LEU A 211 2.59 13.78 -6.27
N ARG A 212 3.87 13.41 -6.22
CA ARG A 212 4.90 13.87 -7.17
C ARG A 212 5.87 12.74 -7.46
N ASP A 213 6.34 12.68 -8.69
CA ASP A 213 7.43 11.80 -9.05
C ASP A 213 8.75 12.29 -8.46
N ASN A 214 9.53 11.36 -7.93
CA ASN A 214 10.87 11.66 -7.48
C ASN A 214 11.81 11.92 -8.66
N LYS A 215 12.84 12.75 -8.43
CA LYS A 215 13.94 12.90 -9.40
C LYS A 215 14.74 11.61 -9.47
N ARG A 216 15.04 11.16 -10.69
CA ARG A 216 15.93 10.02 -10.94
C ARG A 216 17.27 10.20 -10.23
N PHE A 217 17.81 9.10 -9.71
CA PHE A 217 19.12 9.01 -9.08
C PHE A 217 20.21 9.37 -10.09
#